data_AF-C7J986-F1
#
_entry.id   AF-C7J986-F1
#
_cell.length_a   1.000
_cell.length_b   1.000
_cell.length_c   1.000
_cell.angle_alpha   90.00
_cell.angle_beta   90.00
_cell.angle_gamma   90.00
#
_symmetry.space_group_name_H-M   'P 1'
#
loop_
_entity.id
_entity.type
_entity.pdbx_description
1 polymer ?
#
loop_
_entity_poly.entity_id
_entity_poly.type
_entity_poly.pdbx_seq_one_letter_code
_entity_poly.pdbx_strand_id
1 'polypeptide(L)'
;MLEVLSGRRAICRWKEDHGDGDGDSPMDSLVNHALPLIDAGQVLHLLDRRPAEEPTPRQLEAADLVARTAAHCLQENGDDRPAMSDVVTRLQAALELVRCDDE
;
A
#
# COMPACT_ATOMS: atom_id res chain seq x y z
N MET A 1 2.51 0.34 -7.27
CA MET A 1 1.68 0.96 -6.21
C MET A 1 2.12 0.51 -4.83
N LEU A 2 2.07 -0.78 -4.49
CA LEU A 2 2.48 -1.27 -3.16
C LEU A 2 3.90 -0.88 -2.77
N GLU A 3 4.89 -1.01 -3.68
CA GLU A 3 6.28 -0.60 -3.41
C GLU A 3 6.41 0.89 -3.06
N VAL A 4 5.58 1.73 -3.67
CA VAL A 4 5.55 3.18 -3.41
C VAL A 4 4.92 3.46 -2.05
N LEU A 5 3.78 2.83 -1.75
CA LEU A 5 3.10 2.99 -0.46
C LEU A 5 3.98 2.53 0.71
N SER A 6 4.69 1.42 0.55
CA SER A 6 5.47 0.80 1.64
C SER A 6 6.95 1.20 1.65
N GLY A 7 7.46 1.82 0.58
CA GLY A 7 8.88 2.12 0.41
C GLY A 7 9.77 0.88 0.33
N ARG A 8 9.17 -0.30 0.04
CA ARG A 8 9.85 -1.61 0.01
C ARG A 8 9.86 -2.17 -1.41
N ARG A 9 10.82 -3.04 -1.70
CA ARG A 9 10.90 -3.76 -2.98
C ARG A 9 9.86 -4.88 -3.05
N ALA A 10 9.46 -5.25 -4.26
CA ALA A 10 8.50 -6.34 -4.53
C ALA A 10 8.91 -7.69 -3.91
N ILE A 11 10.21 -7.95 -3.79
CA ILE A 11 10.77 -9.06 -3.02
C ILE A 11 11.63 -8.46 -1.92
N CYS A 12 11.23 -8.62 -0.67
CA CYS A 12 11.91 -8.00 0.46
C CYS A 12 11.85 -8.85 1.74
N ARG A 13 12.77 -8.57 2.65
CA ARG A 13 12.72 -9.12 4.00
C ARG A 13 11.74 -8.30 4.82
N TRP A 14 10.60 -8.89 5.16
CA TRP A 14 9.66 -8.27 6.08
C TRP A 14 10.20 -8.42 7.50
N LYS A 15 10.92 -7.40 7.96
CA LYS A 15 11.37 -7.33 9.36
C LYS A 15 10.12 -7.05 10.21
N GLU A 16 9.71 -8.01 11.03
CA GLU A 16 8.88 -7.72 12.20
C GLU A 16 9.70 -6.79 13.10
N ASP A 17 9.07 -5.80 13.73
CA ASP A 17 9.70 -4.74 14.56
C ASP A 17 10.33 -5.28 15.88
N HIS A 18 10.73 -6.54 15.89
CA HIS A 18 11.36 -7.20 17.03
C HIS A 18 12.87 -7.36 16.80
N GLY A 19 13.57 -6.27 17.09
CA GLY A 19 14.94 -6.28 17.61
C GLY A 19 16.06 -6.58 16.60
N ASP A 20 17.26 -6.15 16.98
CA ASP A 20 18.53 -6.33 16.27
C ASP A 20 19.01 -7.79 16.19
N GLY A 21 18.16 -8.66 15.63
CA GLY A 21 18.58 -9.97 15.15
C GLY A 21 19.12 -9.85 13.74
N ASP A 22 20.34 -10.34 13.54
CA ASP A 22 20.91 -10.70 12.24
C ASP A 22 20.14 -11.91 11.65
N GLY A 23 18.83 -11.74 11.47
CA GLY A 23 17.88 -12.80 11.17
C GLY A 23 17.83 -13.07 9.68
N ASP A 24 18.24 -14.27 9.30
CA ASP A 24 18.08 -14.90 7.99
C ASP A 24 16.60 -15.14 7.64
N SER A 25 15.73 -14.13 7.79
CA SER A 25 14.36 -14.25 7.34
C SER A 25 14.38 -14.35 5.81
N PRO A 26 13.74 -15.38 5.23
CA PRO A 26 13.67 -15.54 3.80
C PRO A 26 13.11 -14.28 3.13
N MET A 27 13.62 -13.98 1.95
CA MET A 27 13.02 -12.96 1.10
C MET A 27 11.62 -13.43 0.69
N ASP A 28 10.61 -12.58 0.91
CA ASP A 28 9.22 -12.89 0.57
C ASP A 28 8.62 -11.81 -0.34
N SER A 29 7.53 -12.15 -1.01
CA SER A 29 6.76 -11.24 -1.84
C SER A 29 6.11 -10.17 -0.97
N LEU A 30 6.27 -8.91 -1.36
CA LEU A 30 5.56 -7.78 -0.76
C LEU A 30 4.05 -7.99 -0.75
N VAL A 31 3.51 -8.68 -1.76
CA VAL A 31 2.08 -8.95 -1.90
C VAL A 31 1.56 -9.83 -0.76
N ASN A 32 2.32 -10.86 -0.37
CA ASN A 32 1.92 -11.82 0.66
C ASN A 32 1.68 -11.15 2.02
N HIS A 33 2.42 -10.07 2.29
CA HIS A 33 2.29 -9.30 3.52
C HIS A 33 1.33 -8.12 3.38
N ALA A 34 1.24 -7.50 2.20
CA ALA A 34 0.39 -6.34 1.99
C ALA A 34 -1.10 -6.69 1.93
N LEU A 35 -1.49 -7.78 1.24
CA LEU A 35 -2.90 -8.14 1.07
C LEU A 35 -3.64 -8.34 2.40
N PRO A 36 -3.11 -9.10 3.39
CA PRO A 36 -3.78 -9.25 4.68
C PRO A 36 -4.02 -7.93 5.40
N LEU A 37 -3.08 -6.98 5.32
CA LEU A 37 -3.23 -5.66 5.93
C LEU A 37 -4.29 -4.81 5.22
N ILE A 38 -4.35 -4.88 3.89
CA ILE A 38 -5.34 -4.14 3.09
C ILE A 38 -6.74 -4.69 3.36
N ASP A 39 -6.90 -6.01 3.40
CA ASP A 39 -8.18 -6.66 3.69
C ASP A 39 -8.67 -6.34 5.11
N ALA A 40 -7.74 -6.24 6.08
CA ALA A 40 -8.03 -5.84 7.44
C ALA A 40 -8.26 -4.31 7.61
N GLY A 41 -8.09 -3.49 6.57
CA GLY A 41 -8.16 -2.03 6.67
C GLY A 41 -7.01 -1.41 7.47
N GLN A 42 -5.90 -2.13 7.62
CA GLN A 42 -4.74 -1.75 8.42
C GLN A 42 -3.63 -1.12 7.56
N VAL A 43 -4.01 -0.30 6.57
CA VAL A 43 -3.06 0.29 5.60
C VAL A 43 -1.99 1.14 6.28
N LEU A 44 -2.27 1.74 7.44
CA LEU A 44 -1.29 2.47 8.26
C LEU A 44 -0.04 1.63 8.62
N HIS A 45 -0.17 0.31 8.75
CA HIS A 45 0.96 -0.60 9.02
C HIS A 45 1.75 -0.96 7.77
N LEU A 46 1.20 -0.72 6.59
CA LEU A 46 1.86 -0.92 5.30
C LEU A 46 2.70 0.29 4.88
N LEU A 47 2.33 1.50 5.33
CA LEU A 47 2.92 2.75 4.86
C LEU A 47 4.41 2.89 5.21
N ASP A 48 5.18 3.42 4.25
CA ASP A 48 6.54 3.89 4.48
C ASP A 48 6.52 4.97 5.56
N ARG A 49 7.29 4.76 6.63
CA ARG A 49 7.40 5.67 7.78
C ARG A 49 8.54 6.67 7.64
N ARG A 50 9.34 6.59 6.56
CA ARG A 50 10.45 7.53 6.31
C ARG A 50 9.98 8.96 6.01
N PRO A 51 8.85 9.20 5.32
CA PRO A 51 8.21 10.51 5.32
C PRO A 51 7.83 10.84 6.77
N ALA A 52 8.49 11.82 7.37
CA ALA A 52 8.61 11.97 8.83
C ALA A 52 7.34 12.49 9.55
N GLU A 53 6.19 12.57 8.87
CA GLU A 53 4.94 13.07 9.44
C GLU A 53 3.87 11.98 9.42
N GLU A 54 3.10 11.87 10.52
CA GLU A 54 1.95 10.97 10.54
C GLU A 54 0.92 11.43 9.50
N PRO A 55 0.37 10.51 8.69
CA PRO A 55 -0.59 10.89 7.67
C PRO A 55 -1.85 11.49 8.31
N THR A 56 -2.37 12.57 7.72
CA THR A 56 -3.70 13.08 8.06
C THR A 56 -4.77 11.99 7.83
N PRO A 57 -5.95 12.08 8.46
CA PRO A 57 -7.03 11.13 8.19
C PRO A 57 -7.39 10.99 6.71
N ARG A 58 -7.35 12.10 5.95
CA ARG A 58 -7.59 12.11 4.50
C ARG A 58 -6.45 11.54 3.69
N GLN A 59 -5.21 11.81 4.05
CA GLN A 59 -4.05 11.14 3.45
C GLN A 59 -4.11 9.63 3.68
N LEU A 60 -4.55 9.19 4.86
CA LEU A 60 -4.72 7.78 5.16
C LEU A 60 -5.87 7.17 4.34
N GLU A 61 -6.99 7.87 4.18
CA GLU A 61 -8.10 7.46 3.30
C GLU A 61 -7.66 7.35 1.83
N ALA A 62 -6.92 8.35 1.33
CA ALA A 62 -6.35 8.32 0.00
C ALA A 62 -5.40 7.14 -0.19
N ALA A 63 -4.54 6.88 0.80
CA ALA A 63 -3.62 5.75 0.79
C ALA A 63 -4.36 4.40 0.82
N ASP A 64 -5.45 4.28 1.57
CA ASP A 64 -6.31 3.09 1.56
C ASP A 64 -6.94 2.87 0.18
N LEU A 65 -7.43 3.94 -0.47
CA LEU A 65 -7.95 3.85 -1.83
C LEU A 65 -6.89 3.38 -2.84
N VAL A 66 -5.66 3.88 -2.74
CA VAL A 66 -4.54 3.42 -3.58
C VAL A 66 -4.21 1.96 -3.27
N ALA A 67 -4.19 1.56 -2.01
CA ALA A 67 -3.86 0.19 -1.59
C ALA A 67 -4.91 -0.82 -2.08
N ARG A 68 -6.20 -0.52 -1.93
CA ARG A 68 -7.30 -1.31 -2.47
C ARG A 68 -7.26 -1.39 -3.99
N THR A 69 -6.93 -0.29 -4.66
CA THR A 69 -6.74 -0.28 -6.12
C THR A 69 -5.60 -1.22 -6.53
N ALA A 70 -4.50 -1.22 -5.78
CA ALA A 70 -3.40 -2.15 -6.00
C ALA A 70 -3.80 -3.61 -5.78
N ALA A 71 -4.53 -3.92 -4.70
CA ALA A 71 -5.05 -5.26 -4.44
C ALA A 71 -5.99 -5.75 -5.56
N HIS A 72 -6.85 -4.87 -6.08
CA HIS A 72 -7.73 -5.20 -7.20
C HIS A 72 -6.96 -5.44 -8.52
N CYS A 73 -5.82 -4.78 -8.72
CA CYS A 73 -4.94 -5.07 -9.87
C CYS A 73 -4.24 -6.43 -9.79
N LEU A 74 -4.17 -7.03 -8.60
CA LEU A 74 -3.43 -8.26 -8.32
C LEU A 74 -4.32 -9.52 -8.33
N GLN A 75 -5.56 -9.43 -8.82
CA GLN A 75 -6.42 -10.60 -8.96
C GLN A 75 -5.74 -11.67 -9.84
N GLU A 76 -5.78 -12.93 -9.39
CA GLU A 76 -5.13 -14.03 -10.10
C GLU A 76 -5.73 -14.20 -11.50
N ASN A 77 -7.05 -14.17 -11.57
CA ASN A 77 -7.80 -14.15 -12.81
C ASN A 77 -7.68 -12.78 -13.50
N GLY A 78 -7.30 -12.78 -14.78
CA GLY A 78 -7.11 -11.55 -15.56
C GLY A 78 -8.40 -10.77 -15.79
N ASP A 79 -9.53 -11.47 -15.89
CA ASP A 79 -10.84 -10.85 -16.14
C ASP A 79 -11.38 -10.07 -14.94
N ASP A 80 -10.89 -10.39 -13.73
CA ASP A 80 -11.25 -9.69 -12.49
C ASP A 80 -10.35 -8.46 -12.24
N ARG A 81 -9.31 -8.26 -13.07
CA ARG A 81 -8.44 -7.08 -12.96
C ARG A 81 -9.14 -5.87 -13.60
N PRO A 82 -9.09 -4.70 -12.96
CA PRO A 82 -9.68 -3.48 -13.51
C PRO A 82 -8.98 -3.06 -14.81
N ALA A 83 -9.72 -2.39 -15.69
CA ALA A 83 -9.10 -1.71 -16.82
C ALA A 83 -8.19 -0.59 -16.33
N MET A 84 -7.13 -0.27 -17.08
CA MET A 84 -6.22 0.81 -16.71
C MET A 84 -6.92 2.17 -16.59
N SER A 85 -8.01 2.39 -17.33
CA SER A 85 -8.87 3.58 -17.17
C SER A 85 -9.47 3.65 -15.76
N ASP A 86 -9.99 2.53 -15.25
CA ASP A 86 -10.61 2.47 -13.91
C ASP A 86 -9.56 2.68 -12.82
N VAL A 87 -8.34 2.13 -13.03
CA VAL A 87 -7.19 2.38 -12.14
C VAL A 87 -6.89 3.88 -12.10
N VAL A 88 -6.76 4.54 -13.25
CA VAL A 88 -6.49 5.99 -13.30
C VAL A 88 -7.60 6.79 -12.62
N THR A 89 -8.88 6.46 -12.86
CA THR A 89 -10.01 7.13 -12.21
C THR A 89 -9.95 7.01 -10.68
N ARG A 90 -9.62 5.83 -10.15
CA ARG A 90 -9.47 5.63 -8.70
C ARG A 90 -8.28 6.40 -8.12
N LEU A 91 -7.17 6.44 -8.85
CA LEU A 91 -5.99 7.20 -8.43
C LEU A 91 -6.23 8.72 -8.47
N GLN A 92 -7.02 9.21 -9.43
CA GLN A 92 -7.45 10.60 -9.47
C GLN A 92 -8.33 10.93 -8.26
N ALA A 93 -9.28 10.07 -7.90
CA ALA A 93 -10.09 10.26 -6.69
C ALA A 93 -9.23 10.30 -5.42
N ALA A 94 -8.22 9.41 -5.31
CA ALA A 94 -7.28 9.44 -4.19
C ALA A 94 -6.48 10.76 -4.13
N LEU A 95 -6.06 11.27 -5.28
CA LEU A 95 -5.33 12.54 -5.35
C LEU A 95 -6.20 13.73 -4.91
N GLU A 96 -7.47 13.77 -5.31
CA GLU A 96 -8.40 14.81 -4.90
C GLU A 96 -8.68 14.79 -3.39
N LEU A 97 -8.70 13.61 -2.75
CA LEU A 97 -8.82 13.51 -1.29
C LEU A 97 -7.69 14.24 -0.55
N VAL A 98 -6.46 14.19 -1.06
CA VAL A 98 -5.31 14.85 -0.43
C VAL A 98 -5.28 16.35 -0.73
N ARG A 99 -5.68 16.76 -1.93
CA ARG A 99 -5.69 18.18 -2.32
C ARG A 99 -6.66 19.03 -1.52
N CYS A 100 -7.71 18.44 -0.97
CA CYS A 100 -8.63 19.15 -0.09
C CYS A 100 -8.03 19.52 1.28
N ASP A 101 -6.79 19.12 1.60
CA ASP A 101 -6.08 19.50 2.84
C ASP A 101 -5.25 20.78 2.69
N ASP A 102 -5.06 21.27 1.45
CA ASP A 102 -4.26 22.47 1.12
C ASP A 102 -5.10 23.77 1.00
N GLU A 103 -6.42 23.71 1.25
CA GLU A 103 -7.37 24.85 1.26
C GLU A 103 -7.90 25.13 2.68
#